data_AF-A0A955QPT0-F1
#
_entry.id   AF-A0A955QPT0-F1
#
_cell.length_a   1.000
_cell.length_b   1.000
_cell.length_c   1.000
_cell.angle_alpha   90.00
_cell.angle_beta   90.00
_cell.angle_gamma   90.00
#
_symmetry.space_group_name_H-M   'P 1'
#
loop_
_entity.id
_entity.type
_entity.pdbx_description
1 polymer ?
#
loop_
_entity_poly.entity_id
_entity_poly.type
_entity_poly.pdbx_seq_one_letter_code
_entity_poly.pdbx_strand_id
1 'polypeptide(L)'
;MTFETLVPLRLKTKTLGVISLKTGQQVTLPDEAVRQLIKKVPQKIKVLKEKPTLQPGIWCEWLSPLFGKCTGQVVSIAVKGYILTNHSILGPYDQVKIPVDWICGVYAPSQIPN
;
A
#
# COMPACT_ATOMS: atom_id res chain seq x y z
N MET A 1 8.87 -3.39 6.53
CA MET A 1 7.72 -4.15 5.99
C MET A 1 7.07 -4.99 7.08
N THR A 2 5.74 -5.09 7.06
CA THR A 2 4.97 -5.94 7.99
C THR A 2 4.58 -7.27 7.33
N PHE A 3 4.69 -8.37 8.08
CA PHE A 3 4.22 -9.68 7.61
C PHE A 3 3.42 -10.39 8.71
N GLU A 4 2.52 -11.24 8.29
CA GLU A 4 1.74 -12.14 9.12
C GLU A 4 2.33 -13.55 9.04
N THR A 5 2.41 -14.22 10.19
CA THR A 5 2.86 -15.61 10.25
C THR A 5 1.69 -16.56 10.06
N LEU A 6 1.76 -17.47 9.09
CA LEU A 6 0.69 -18.44 8.79
C LEU A 6 0.80 -19.71 9.63
N VAL A 7 2.00 -19.98 10.15
CA VAL A 7 2.30 -21.08 11.06
C VAL A 7 3.23 -20.59 12.17
N PRO A 8 3.32 -21.30 13.30
CA PRO A 8 4.25 -20.93 14.37
C PRO A 8 5.68 -20.90 13.84
N LEU A 9 6.38 -19.79 14.08
CA LEU A 9 7.72 -19.54 13.54
C LEU A 9 8.67 -19.10 14.64
N ARG A 10 9.84 -19.72 14.72
CA ARG A 10 10.94 -19.23 15.56
C ARG A 10 11.94 -18.50 14.68
N LEU A 11 12.08 -17.20 14.91
CA LEU A 11 13.02 -16.34 14.20
C LEU A 11 14.21 -16.04 15.10
N LYS A 12 15.43 -16.31 14.63
CA LYS A 12 16.64 -15.84 15.30
C LYS A 12 17.11 -14.57 14.60
N THR A 13 16.89 -13.43 15.23
CA THR A 13 17.31 -12.12 14.73
C THR A 13 18.56 -11.66 15.46
N LYS A 14 19.44 -10.92 14.79
CA LYS A 14 20.68 -10.40 15.40
C LYS A 14 20.41 -9.32 16.45
N THR A 15 19.31 -8.58 16.32
CA THR A 15 18.96 -7.43 17.16
C THR A 15 18.03 -7.77 18.33
N LEU A 16 17.13 -8.75 18.17
CA LEU A 16 16.09 -9.07 19.17
C LEU A 16 16.20 -10.50 19.72
N GLY A 17 17.24 -11.26 19.35
CA GLY A 17 17.41 -12.64 19.79
C GLY A 17 16.43 -13.61 19.14
N VAL A 18 16.05 -14.67 19.86
CA VAL A 18 15.10 -15.69 19.37
C VAL A 18 13.68 -15.25 19.69
N ILE A 19 12.90 -14.95 18.66
CA ILE A 19 11.50 -14.56 18.74
C ILE A 19 10.65 -15.77 18.35
N SER A 20 9.70 -16.16 19.20
CA SER A 20 8.67 -17.15 18.86
C SER A 20 7.40 -16.43 18.44
N LEU A 21 7.00 -16.61 17.19
CA LEU A 21 5.80 -16.04 16.59
C LEU A 21 4.71 -17.09 16.54
N LYS A 22 3.51 -16.70 16.97
CA LYS A 22 2.29 -17.51 16.88
C LYS A 22 1.63 -17.30 15.52
N THR A 23 0.87 -18.29 15.05
CA THR A 23 0.02 -18.12 13.87
C THR A 23 -0.88 -16.88 13.98
N GLY A 24 -1.00 -16.12 12.89
CA GLY A 24 -1.74 -14.86 12.80
C GLY A 24 -1.00 -13.67 13.38
N GLN A 25 0.17 -13.86 14.00
CA GLN A 25 0.92 -12.76 14.60
C GLN A 25 1.57 -11.91 13.51
N GLN A 26 1.25 -10.62 13.52
CA GLN A 26 1.85 -9.63 12.64
C GLN A 26 3.14 -9.10 13.26
N VAL A 27 4.18 -9.00 12.45
CA VAL A 27 5.50 -8.54 12.87
C VAL A 27 6.06 -7.61 11.81
N THR A 28 6.57 -6.47 12.26
CA THR A 28 7.30 -5.54 11.41
C THR A 28 8.79 -5.82 11.54
N LEU A 29 9.43 -6.13 10.41
CA LEU A 29 10.87 -6.34 10.31
C LEU A 29 11.46 -5.49 9.16
N PRO A 30 12.79 -5.27 9.15
CA PRO A 30 13.47 -4.65 8.03
C PRO A 30 13.24 -5.43 6.74
N ASP A 31 13.07 -4.72 5.63
CA ASP A 31 12.73 -5.30 4.32
C ASP A 31 13.71 -6.39 3.87
N GLU A 32 15.01 -6.20 4.14
CA GLU A 32 16.03 -7.20 3.82
C GLU A 32 15.81 -8.52 4.57
N ALA A 33 15.46 -8.44 5.87
CA ALA A 33 15.17 -9.61 6.69
C ALA A 33 13.88 -10.32 6.24
N VAL A 34 12.85 -9.54 5.89
CA VAL A 34 11.59 -10.09 5.35
C VAL A 34 11.83 -10.78 4.00
N ARG A 35 12.65 -10.20 3.11
CA ARG A 35 13.04 -10.83 1.84
C ARG A 35 13.78 -12.15 2.04
N GLN A 36 14.71 -12.21 3.00
CA GLN A 36 15.38 -13.47 3.34
C GLN A 36 14.41 -14.51 3.91
N LEU A 37 13.43 -14.07 4.71
CA LEU A 37 12.38 -14.92 5.24
C LEU A 37 11.47 -15.48 4.15
N ILE A 38 11.06 -14.67 3.18
CA ILE A 38 10.28 -15.11 2.01
C ILE A 38 11.07 -16.15 1.22
N LYS A 39 12.37 -15.95 1.01
CA LYS A 39 13.21 -16.93 0.29
C LYS A 39 13.32 -18.27 1.02
N LYS A 40 13.41 -18.25 2.35
CA LYS A 40 13.61 -19.46 3.16
C LYS A 40 12.32 -20.22 3.45
N VAL A 41 11.22 -19.50 3.68
CA VAL A 41 9.95 -20.08 4.14
C VAL A 41 8.73 -19.38 3.50
N PRO A 42 8.61 -19.36 2.16
CA PRO A 42 7.58 -18.59 1.46
C PRO A 42 6.15 -19.01 1.84
N GLN A 43 5.94 -20.27 2.19
CA GLN A 43 4.62 -20.82 2.53
C GLN A 43 4.19 -20.55 3.98
N LYS A 44 5.10 -20.04 4.82
CA LYS A 44 4.87 -19.88 6.28
C LYS A 44 4.55 -18.44 6.67
N ILE A 45 4.73 -17.49 5.75
CA ILE A 45 4.54 -16.08 6.00
C ILE A 45 3.73 -15.47 4.87
N LYS A 46 2.86 -14.54 5.23
CA LYS A 46 2.11 -13.71 4.30
C LYS A 46 2.59 -12.29 4.49
N VAL A 47 3.24 -11.75 3.47
CA VAL A 47 3.63 -10.34 3.49
C VAL A 47 2.36 -9.51 3.42
N LEU A 48 2.12 -8.73 4.47
CA LEU A 48 1.08 -7.74 4.45
C LEU A 48 1.66 -6.57 3.67
N LYS A 49 1.32 -6.50 2.37
CA LYS A 49 1.58 -5.29 1.60
C LYS A 49 0.82 -4.18 2.33
N GLU A 50 1.57 -3.26 2.93
CA GLU A 50 1.00 -2.04 3.49
C GLU A 50 0.14 -1.43 2.39
N LYS A 51 -1.15 -1.24 2.69
CA LYS A 51 -2.01 -0.51 1.75
C LYS A 51 -1.31 0.83 1.51
N PRO A 52 -1.02 1.19 0.25
CA PRO A 52 -0.36 2.45 -0.03
C PRO A 52 -1.17 3.55 0.65
N THR A 53 -0.51 4.27 1.55
CA THR A 53 -1.13 5.42 2.20
C THR A 53 -1.27 6.50 1.15
N LEU A 54 -2.40 7.17 1.12
CA LEU A 54 -2.63 8.27 0.19
C LEU A 54 -1.51 9.31 0.38
N GLN A 55 -0.67 9.48 -0.64
CA GLN A 55 0.49 10.38 -0.65
C GLN A 55 0.70 10.92 -2.07
N PRO A 56 1.34 12.10 -2.23
CA PRO A 56 1.77 12.58 -3.54
C PRO A 56 2.57 11.52 -4.30
N GLY A 57 2.31 11.38 -5.61
CA GLY A 57 2.92 10.41 -6.50
C GLY A 57 2.22 9.04 -6.57
N ILE A 58 1.32 8.74 -5.63
CA ILE A 58 0.53 7.50 -5.61
C ILE A 58 -0.63 7.57 -6.59
N TRP A 59 -0.99 6.45 -7.21
CA TRP A 59 -2.19 6.37 -8.03
C TRP A 59 -3.39 6.06 -7.15
N CYS A 60 -4.50 6.73 -7.41
CA CYS A 60 -5.76 6.49 -6.72
C CYS A 60 -6.87 6.31 -7.74
N GLU A 61 -7.94 5.69 -7.27
CA GLU A 61 -9.17 5.46 -8.00
C GLU A 61 -10.31 6.00 -7.18
N TRP A 62 -11.21 6.70 -7.85
CA TRP A 62 -12.36 7.33 -7.23
C TRP A 62 -13.60 7.20 -8.11
N LEU A 63 -14.77 7.36 -7.49
CA LEU A 63 -16.05 7.40 -8.17
C LEU A 63 -16.50 8.85 -8.34
N SER A 64 -16.44 9.35 -9.57
CA SER A 64 -16.98 10.63 -9.98
C SER A 64 -18.47 10.51 -10.31
N PRO A 65 -19.34 11.39 -9.79
CA PRO A 65 -20.74 11.46 -10.21
C PRO A 65 -20.92 11.75 -11.71
N LEU A 66 -19.97 12.44 -12.33
CA LEU A 66 -20.05 12.87 -13.73
C LEU A 66 -19.44 11.85 -14.70
N PHE A 67 -18.36 11.20 -14.30
CA PHE A 67 -17.54 10.35 -15.19
C PHE A 67 -17.51 8.88 -14.77
N GLY A 68 -18.18 8.52 -13.67
CA GLY A 68 -18.12 7.18 -13.11
C GLY A 68 -16.75 6.88 -12.51
N LYS A 69 -16.21 5.71 -12.81
CA LYS A 69 -14.94 5.24 -12.24
C LYS A 69 -13.76 5.94 -12.91
N CYS A 70 -12.96 6.64 -12.12
CA CYS A 70 -11.80 7.38 -12.61
C CYS A 70 -10.52 6.97 -11.88
N THR A 71 -9.39 7.18 -12.54
CA THR A 71 -8.05 6.91 -11.99
C THR A 71 -7.14 8.09 -12.23
N GLY A 72 -6.14 8.26 -11.38
CA GLY A 72 -5.22 9.37 -11.50
C GLY A 72 -4.14 9.37 -10.44
N GLN A 73 -3.08 10.12 -10.71
CA GLN A 73 -1.98 10.28 -9.77
C GLN A 73 -2.27 11.44 -8.81
N VAL A 74 -2.11 11.19 -7.52
CA VAL A 74 -2.18 12.22 -6.48
C VAL A 74 -1.00 13.17 -6.65
N VAL A 75 -1.28 14.45 -6.85
CA VAL A 75 -0.27 15.52 -6.92
C VAL A 75 -0.02 16.11 -5.54
N SER A 76 -1.09 16.36 -4.79
CA SER A 76 -0.99 16.86 -3.42
C SER A 76 -2.21 16.49 -2.58
N ILE A 77 -2.04 16.51 -1.27
CA ILE A 77 -3.11 16.29 -0.29
C ILE A 77 -3.41 17.62 0.37
N ALA A 78 -4.63 18.12 0.18
CA ALA A 78 -5.09 19.33 0.83
C ALA A 78 -5.54 19.02 2.26
N VAL A 79 -5.24 19.91 3.19
CA VAL A 79 -5.45 19.78 4.65
C VAL A 79 -6.94 19.65 5.05
N LYS A 80 -7.88 19.74 4.10
CA LYS A 80 -9.34 19.75 4.34
C LYS A 80 -10.09 18.54 3.77
N GLY A 81 -9.43 17.38 3.67
CA GLY A 81 -10.08 16.15 3.17
C GLY A 81 -10.29 16.15 1.66
N TYR A 82 -9.46 16.88 0.91
CA TYR A 82 -9.42 16.85 -0.55
C TYR A 82 -8.03 16.48 -1.02
N ILE A 83 -7.94 15.91 -2.22
CA ILE A 83 -6.68 15.73 -2.92
C ILE A 83 -6.74 16.39 -4.29
N LEU A 84 -5.57 16.78 -4.80
CA LEU A 84 -5.40 17.18 -6.19
C LEU A 84 -4.85 15.98 -6.96
N THR A 85 -5.49 15.61 -8.05
CA THR A 85 -5.10 14.49 -8.91
C THR A 85 -4.97 14.91 -10.36
N ASN A 86 -4.00 14.35 -11.08
CA ASN A 86 -3.98 14.42 -12.55
C ASN A 86 -4.99 13.41 -13.09
N HIS A 87 -5.96 13.88 -13.85
CA HIS A 87 -7.08 13.07 -14.31
C HIS A 87 -6.69 12.27 -15.55
N SER A 88 -6.83 10.93 -15.54
CA SER A 88 -6.46 10.09 -16.70
C SER A 88 -7.23 10.44 -17.98
N ILE A 89 -8.46 10.94 -17.85
CA ILE A 89 -9.32 11.35 -19.00
C ILE A 89 -9.01 12.78 -19.52
N LEU A 90 -8.63 13.73 -18.65
CA LEU A 90 -8.41 15.13 -19.06
C LEU A 90 -6.95 15.39 -19.45
N GLY A 91 -6.05 14.46 -19.15
CA GLY A 91 -4.64 14.54 -19.48
C GLY A 91 -3.78 15.00 -18.31
N PRO A 92 -2.44 14.95 -18.47
CA PRO A 92 -1.49 15.11 -17.37
C PRO A 92 -1.38 16.54 -16.82
N TYR A 93 -2.00 17.53 -17.48
CA TYR A 93 -1.92 18.94 -17.11
C TYR A 93 -3.15 19.45 -16.37
N ASP A 94 -4.26 18.69 -16.40
CA ASP A 94 -5.50 19.09 -15.74
C ASP A 94 -5.59 18.45 -14.35
N GLN A 95 -5.32 19.27 -13.35
CA GLN A 95 -5.43 18.90 -11.93
C GLN A 95 -6.87 19.06 -11.47
N VAL A 96 -7.45 17.97 -10.97
CA VAL A 96 -8.81 17.96 -10.42
C VAL A 96 -8.74 17.83 -8.92
N LYS A 97 -9.52 18.67 -8.23
CA LYS A 97 -9.73 18.57 -6.80
C LYS A 97 -10.84 17.57 -6.52
N ILE A 98 -10.52 16.48 -5.84
CA ILE A 98 -11.49 15.46 -5.45
C ILE A 98 -11.55 15.29 -3.93
N PRO A 99 -12.73 15.02 -3.34
CA PRO A 99 -12.85 14.65 -1.94
C PRO A 99 -12.16 13.31 -1.67
N VAL A 100 -11.50 13.18 -0.51
CA VAL A 100 -10.89 11.92 -0.08
C VAL A 100 -11.93 10.82 0.08
N ASP A 101 -13.15 11.16 0.46
CA ASP A 101 -14.26 10.21 0.65
C ASP A 101 -14.72 9.53 -0.64
N TRP A 102 -14.33 10.07 -1.81
CA TRP A 102 -14.66 9.47 -3.11
C TRP A 102 -13.67 8.40 -3.52
N ILE A 103 -12.53 8.31 -2.84
CA ILE A 103 -11.46 7.37 -3.16
C ILE A 103 -11.89 5.96 -2.74
N CYS A 104 -12.00 5.08 -3.74
CA CYS A 104 -12.34 3.67 -3.54
C CYS A 104 -11.13 2.75 -3.62
N GLY A 105 -9.99 3.23 -4.16
CA GLY A 105 -8.77 2.44 -4.28
C GLY A 105 -7.50 3.31 -4.28
N VAL A 106 -6.42 2.77 -3.74
CA VAL A 106 -5.09 3.38 -3.76
C VAL A 106 -4.09 2.33 -4.21
N TYR A 107 -3.25 2.67 -5.17
CA TYR A 107 -2.34 1.77 -5.86
C TYR A 107 -0.93 2.33 -5.82
N ALA A 108 0.04 1.46 -5.49
CA ALA A 108 1.44 1.81 -5.72
C ALA A 108 1.65 2.07 -7.23
N PRO A 109 2.62 2.90 -7.62
CA PRO A 109 2.92 3.17 -9.04
C PRO A 109 3.21 1.89 -9.85
N SER A 110 3.63 0.81 -9.19
CA SER A 110 3.87 -0.51 -9.79
C SER A 110 2.62 -1.40 -9.92
N GLN A 111 1.45 -0.90 -9.52
CA GLN A 111 0.19 -1.64 -9.44
C GLN A 111 -0.95 -0.94 -10.18
N ILE A 112 -0.63 -0.01 -11.10
CA ILE A 112 -1.64 0.67 -11.91
C ILE A 112 -2.41 -0.40 -12.70
N PRO A 113 -3.73 -0.54 -12.51
CA PRO A 113 -4.52 -1.42 -13.34
C PRO A 113 -4.51 -0.89 -14.79
N ASN A 114 -4.15 -1.76 -15.74
CA ASN A 114 -4.27 -1.50 -17.17
C ASN A 114 -5.74 -1.24 -17.56
#